data_AF-A0A812I903-F1
#
_entry.id   AF-A0A812I903-F1
#
_cell.length_a   1.000
_cell.length_b   1.000
_cell.length_c   1.000
_cell.angle_alpha   90.00
_cell.angle_beta   90.00
_cell.angle_gamma   90.00
#
_symmetry.space_group_name_H-M   'P 1'
#
loop_
_entity.id
_entity.type
_entity.pdbx_description
1 polymer ?
#
loop_
_entity_poly.entity_id
_entity_poly.type
_entity_poly.pdbx_seq_one_letter_code
_entity_poly.pdbx_strand_id
1 'polypeptide(L)'
;MSLCPDGVVDETKSRLFACWCDNARAVYASPSAEHGACLTHACACRVPHVDLDVSGLPCVDNSRINIKRMYEQGGTGPLFAVWARRLRAYGIPMAILENDFKTEILNGLLGDAYNIYPLQVKTDDVGHSGVSRSRLYIILASKQCQQIMDPGQLYSSVAERNRGRFSTQPKDYIIADEFEAGGICDVPGVRGKTFRPNEPSLAYLLNQREQEAVAKLDDMYRERFREVSRQNWNLVYFLGDDPSWTASWSAVGHRIPTFRTNCGTGKFWLPAAQRWLTGHGHALTTEGAPESSDEEEQAYSLKFTDAGWELKDNEKGMTTLLPGRATGGADDWVLGQEKKDSRQHELLCF
;
A
#
# COMPACT_ATOMS: atom_id res chain seq x y z
N MET A 1 28.11 8.73 13.05
CA MET A 1 28.38 10.15 12.72
C MET A 1 29.17 10.17 11.42
N SER A 2 28.51 10.44 10.31
CA SER A 2 29.19 10.65 9.01
C SER A 2 29.57 12.12 8.94
N LEU A 3 30.87 12.39 8.91
CA LEU A 3 31.42 13.73 8.72
C LEU A 3 31.32 14.08 7.23
N CYS A 4 30.65 15.19 6.90
CA CYS A 4 30.72 15.76 5.56
C CYS A 4 32.19 16.12 5.23
N PRO A 5 32.70 15.83 4.02
CA PRO A 5 34.11 16.03 3.69
C PRO A 5 34.55 17.49 3.56
N ASP A 6 33.63 18.44 3.52
CA ASP A 6 33.94 19.87 3.41
C ASP A 6 33.38 20.59 4.65
N GLY A 7 34.28 21.07 5.51
CA GLY A 7 34.03 21.62 6.86
C GLY A 7 33.19 22.89 6.96
N VAL A 8 32.23 23.10 6.07
CA VAL A 8 31.17 24.09 6.23
C VAL A 8 30.00 23.40 6.95
N VAL A 9 30.00 23.51 8.28
CA VAL A 9 28.83 23.13 9.07
C VAL A 9 27.74 24.14 8.73
N ASP A 10 26.77 23.71 7.92
CA ASP A 10 25.55 24.47 7.67
C ASP A 10 24.83 24.67 9.03
N GLU A 11 24.96 25.85 9.63
CA GLU A 11 24.36 26.19 10.93
C GLU A 11 22.85 25.91 10.95
N THR A 12 22.20 25.98 9.79
CA THR A 12 20.79 25.63 9.61
C THR A 12 20.55 24.14 9.86
N LYS A 13 21.40 23.26 9.33
CA LYS A 13 21.33 21.81 9.60
C LYS A 13 21.60 21.50 11.06
N SER A 14 22.53 22.22 11.70
CA SER A 14 22.84 22.05 13.12
C SER A 14 21.65 22.39 14.03
N ARG A 15 20.97 23.52 13.78
CA ARG A 15 19.76 23.90 14.53
C ARG A 15 18.59 22.96 14.31
N LEU A 16 18.39 22.51 13.06
CA LEU A 16 17.33 21.55 12.75
C LEU A 16 17.58 20.21 13.46
N PHE A 17 18.81 19.70 13.42
CA PHE A 17 19.13 18.43 14.09
C PHE A 17 18.85 18.45 15.61
N ALA A 18 19.03 19.60 16.26
CA ALA A 18 18.70 19.77 17.67
C ALA A 18 17.19 19.58 17.95
N CYS A 19 16.31 20.13 17.10
CA CYS A 19 14.86 20.06 17.26
C CYS A 19 14.33 18.60 17.22
N TRP A 20 14.82 17.78 16.28
CA TRP A 20 14.46 16.37 16.22
C TRP A 20 14.90 15.58 17.45
N CYS A 21 16.16 15.76 17.88
CA CYS A 21 16.68 15.08 19.05
C CYS A 21 15.89 15.44 20.33
N ASP A 22 15.48 16.70 20.46
CA ASP A 22 14.67 17.15 21.60
C ASP A 22 13.27 16.56 21.57
N ASN A 23 12.62 16.50 20.40
CA ASN A 23 11.33 15.83 20.23
C ASN A 23 11.40 14.34 20.55
N ALA A 24 12.39 13.63 20.01
CA ALA A 24 12.61 12.23 20.32
C ALA A 24 12.85 12.04 21.82
N ARG A 25 13.70 12.85 22.44
CA ARG A 25 13.96 12.79 23.89
C ARG A 25 12.68 13.01 24.71
N ALA A 26 11.87 13.99 24.35
CA ALA A 26 10.59 14.26 25.02
C ALA A 26 9.62 13.08 24.92
N VAL A 27 9.52 12.46 23.73
CA VAL A 27 8.70 11.26 23.52
C VAL A 27 9.18 10.10 24.39
N TYR A 28 10.50 9.85 24.44
CA TYR A 28 11.11 8.79 25.23
C TYR A 28 11.03 9.03 26.74
N ALA A 29 11.02 10.29 27.19
CA ALA A 29 10.84 10.66 28.58
C ALA A 29 9.37 10.61 29.05
N SER A 30 8.42 10.64 28.11
CA SER A 30 6.99 10.55 28.43
C SER A 30 6.64 9.16 28.99
N PRO A 31 5.55 8.98 29.76
CA PRO A 31 5.08 7.66 30.19
C PRO A 31 4.50 6.86 29.01
N SER A 32 4.52 5.53 29.09
CA SER A 32 3.98 4.67 28.02
C SER A 32 2.46 4.65 28.12
N ALA A 33 1.77 4.79 27.00
CA ALA A 33 0.32 4.66 26.98
C ALA A 33 -0.06 3.19 27.10
N GLU A 34 -0.60 2.79 28.25
CA GLU A 34 -1.15 1.43 28.44
C GLU A 34 -2.50 1.25 27.74
N HIS A 35 -3.21 2.35 27.50
CA HIS A 35 -4.51 2.40 26.85
C HIS A 35 -4.48 3.36 25.66
N GLY A 36 -5.18 3.00 24.58
CA GLY A 36 -5.33 3.82 23.38
C GLY A 36 -6.79 3.88 22.93
N ALA A 37 -7.14 4.92 22.17
CA ALA A 37 -8.46 5.02 21.56
C ALA A 37 -8.66 3.84 20.59
N CYS A 38 -9.72 3.07 20.79
CA CYS A 38 -10.08 1.94 19.95
C CYS A 38 -11.34 2.28 19.15
N LEU A 39 -11.23 2.23 17.82
CA LEU A 39 -12.39 2.47 16.94
C LEU A 39 -13.45 1.38 17.08
N THR A 40 -13.04 0.13 17.28
CA THR A 40 -13.95 -1.02 17.42
C THR A 40 -14.84 -0.92 18.66
N HIS A 41 -14.29 -0.49 19.80
CA HIS A 41 -15.02 -0.42 21.07
C HIS A 41 -15.47 0.99 21.43
N ALA A 42 -15.12 2.00 20.60
CA ALA A 42 -15.37 3.42 20.86
C ALA A 42 -14.93 3.90 22.27
N CYS A 43 -13.87 3.31 22.84
CA CYS A 43 -13.38 3.62 24.18
C CYS A 43 -11.84 3.48 24.27
N ALA A 44 -11.27 3.77 25.45
CA ALA A 44 -9.86 3.57 25.72
C ALA A 44 -9.58 2.10 26.06
N CYS A 45 -9.07 1.33 25.09
CA CYS A 45 -8.72 -0.07 25.28
C CYS A 45 -7.25 -0.23 25.64
N ARG A 46 -6.92 -1.27 26.41
CA ARG A 46 -5.53 -1.66 26.67
C ARG A 46 -4.83 -1.96 25.34
N VAL A 47 -3.62 -1.42 25.16
CA VAL A 47 -2.80 -1.73 23.99
C VAL A 47 -2.35 -3.20 24.09
N PRO A 48 -2.71 -4.05 23.11
CA PRO A 48 -2.37 -5.47 23.18
C PRO A 48 -0.87 -5.68 22.99
N HIS A 49 -0.34 -6.72 23.64
CA HIS A 49 0.96 -7.27 23.27
C HIS A 49 0.81 -7.98 21.91
N VAL A 50 1.78 -7.78 21.02
CA VAL A 50 1.79 -8.36 19.68
C VAL A 50 3.18 -8.87 19.34
N ASP A 51 3.25 -9.98 18.62
CA ASP A 51 4.52 -10.53 18.15
C ASP A 51 4.98 -9.86 16.85
N LEU A 52 4.04 -9.27 16.11
CA LEU A 52 4.24 -8.57 14.86
C LEU A 52 3.49 -7.22 14.86
N ASP A 53 4.21 -6.14 14.59
CA ASP A 53 3.63 -4.81 14.31
C ASP A 53 3.75 -4.48 12.83
N VAL A 54 2.64 -4.20 12.16
CA VAL A 54 2.64 -3.71 10.77
C VAL A 54 2.06 -2.31 10.77
N SER A 55 2.86 -1.33 10.34
CA SER A 55 2.53 0.08 10.43
C SER A 55 2.78 0.81 9.10
N GLY A 56 1.89 1.76 8.79
CA GLY A 56 2.06 2.74 7.71
C GLY A 56 1.97 4.14 8.29
N LEU A 57 3.11 4.69 8.74
CA LEU A 57 3.14 6.02 9.38
C LEU A 57 2.92 7.13 8.33
N PRO A 58 2.23 8.23 8.66
CA PRO A 58 2.09 9.34 7.73
C PRO A 58 3.47 9.96 7.46
N CYS A 59 3.78 10.21 6.19
CA CYS A 59 5.07 10.73 5.74
C CYS A 59 4.94 11.95 4.82
N VAL A 60 3.90 12.76 5.04
CA VAL A 60 3.62 13.96 4.24
C VAL A 60 4.83 14.92 4.19
N ASP A 61 5.60 14.98 5.29
CA ASP A 61 6.81 15.80 5.40
C ASP A 61 8.02 15.24 4.62
N ASN A 62 7.98 13.96 4.26
CA ASN A 62 8.98 13.25 3.44
C ASN A 62 8.58 13.18 1.96
N SER A 63 7.33 13.52 1.63
CA SER A 63 6.76 13.33 0.29
C SER A 63 7.61 14.00 -0.78
N ARG A 64 7.78 13.31 -1.91
CA ARG A 64 8.58 13.87 -3.01
C ARG A 64 8.04 15.17 -3.59
N ILE A 65 6.74 15.35 -3.47
CA ILE A 65 5.96 16.49 -3.97
C ILE A 65 6.18 17.73 -3.10
N ASN A 66 6.48 17.56 -1.81
CA ASN A 66 6.74 18.70 -0.94
C ASN A 66 8.11 19.30 -1.30
N ILE A 67 8.13 20.51 -1.86
CA ILE A 67 9.37 21.22 -2.20
C ILE A 67 10.15 21.60 -0.92
N LYS A 68 9.42 21.78 0.20
CA LYS A 68 9.96 22.08 1.53
C LYS A 68 9.92 20.85 2.42
N ARG A 69 10.54 19.75 1.99
CA ARG A 69 10.60 18.52 2.81
C ARG A 69 11.28 18.83 4.14
N MET A 70 10.50 18.74 5.21
CA MET A 70 11.01 18.93 6.57
C MET A 70 11.54 17.63 7.16
N TYR A 71 11.19 16.51 6.54
CA TYR A 71 11.52 15.17 7.01
C TYR A 71 11.15 14.95 8.48
N GLU A 72 12.11 14.53 9.30
CA GLU A 72 11.94 14.31 10.74
C GLU A 72 11.66 15.60 11.54
N GLN A 73 11.90 16.76 10.94
CA GLN A 73 11.58 18.06 11.53
C GLN A 73 10.12 18.46 11.32
N GLY A 74 9.41 17.73 10.46
CA GLY A 74 8.02 18.02 10.18
C GLY A 74 7.09 17.57 11.30
N GLY A 75 5.82 17.97 11.19
CA GLY A 75 4.80 17.66 12.19
C GLY A 75 4.56 16.15 12.36
N THR A 76 4.92 15.33 11.37
CA THR A 76 4.86 13.87 11.43
C THR A 76 6.08 13.20 12.05
N GLY A 77 7.20 13.93 12.23
CA GLY A 77 8.42 13.41 12.84
C GLY A 77 8.19 12.70 14.18
N PRO A 78 7.52 13.35 15.17
CA PRO A 78 7.28 12.75 16.48
C PRO A 78 6.58 11.39 16.44
N LEU A 79 5.77 11.09 15.42
CA LEU A 79 5.08 9.81 15.27
C LEU A 79 6.06 8.64 15.10
N PHE A 80 7.20 8.86 14.42
CA PHE A 80 8.25 7.83 14.29
C PHE A 80 8.93 7.55 15.63
N ALA A 81 9.13 8.57 16.46
CA ALA A 81 9.66 8.40 17.81
C ALA A 81 8.67 7.67 18.72
N VAL A 82 7.37 7.98 18.62
CA VAL A 82 6.31 7.30 19.38
C VAL A 82 6.23 5.83 18.99
N TRP A 83 6.26 5.53 17.70
CA TRP A 83 6.28 4.15 17.19
C TRP A 83 7.53 3.39 17.64
N ALA A 84 8.73 3.97 17.47
CA ALA A 84 9.98 3.35 17.93
C ALA A 84 9.99 3.07 19.44
N ARG A 85 9.48 4.01 20.24
CA ARG A 85 9.35 3.85 21.68
C ARG A 85 8.40 2.70 22.05
N ARG A 86 7.28 2.55 21.34
CA ARG A 86 6.36 1.42 21.53
C ARG A 86 7.08 0.09 21.28
N LEU A 87 7.81 -0.04 20.18
CA LEU A 87 8.55 -1.27 19.86
C LEU A 87 9.49 -1.67 21.01
N ARG A 88 10.24 -0.71 21.55
CA ARG A 88 11.14 -0.93 22.70
C ARG A 88 10.40 -1.27 23.98
N ALA A 89 9.36 -0.51 24.33
CA ALA A 89 8.65 -0.65 25.60
C ALA A 89 7.95 -2.02 25.71
N TYR A 90 7.42 -2.51 24.59
CA TYR A 90 6.74 -3.80 24.52
C TYR A 90 7.63 -4.95 24.06
N GLY A 91 8.90 -4.69 23.72
CA GLY A 91 9.83 -5.72 23.26
C GLY A 91 9.34 -6.46 22.02
N ILE A 92 8.66 -5.77 21.10
CA ILE A 92 7.97 -6.41 19.96
C ILE A 92 9.01 -7.16 19.10
N PRO A 93 8.88 -8.48 18.92
CA PRO A 93 9.87 -9.30 18.20
C PRO A 93 10.11 -8.85 16.76
N MET A 94 9.05 -8.53 16.02
CA MET A 94 9.12 -8.16 14.61
C MET A 94 8.24 -6.96 14.31
N ALA A 95 8.73 -6.04 13.49
CA ALA A 95 7.94 -4.95 12.96
C ALA A 95 8.18 -4.73 11.47
N ILE A 96 7.16 -4.26 10.75
CA ILE A 96 7.21 -3.92 9.34
C ILE A 96 6.63 -2.52 9.19
N LEU A 97 7.43 -1.61 8.63
CA LEU A 97 7.02 -0.24 8.34
C LEU A 97 6.94 -0.03 6.83
N GLU A 98 5.75 0.23 6.27
CA GLU A 98 5.59 0.73 4.90
C GLU A 98 5.84 2.25 4.90
N ASN A 99 7.03 2.69 4.48
CA ASN A 99 7.34 4.12 4.40
C ASN A 99 8.59 4.40 3.56
N ASP A 100 8.64 5.56 2.89
CA ASP A 100 9.85 6.09 2.21
C ASP A 100 10.76 6.85 3.23
N PHE A 101 10.80 6.36 4.47
CA PHE A 101 11.51 7.01 5.58
C PHE A 101 13.00 6.71 5.53
N LYS A 102 13.83 7.67 5.93
CA LYS A 102 15.30 7.51 5.97
C LYS A 102 15.69 6.45 6.99
N THR A 103 16.33 5.38 6.52
CA THR A 103 16.76 4.25 7.36
C THR A 103 17.79 4.67 8.40
N GLU A 104 18.57 5.72 8.17
CA GLU A 104 19.55 6.25 9.12
C GLU A 104 18.91 6.74 10.41
N ILE A 105 17.72 7.34 10.31
CA ILE A 105 16.99 7.86 11.47
C ILE A 105 16.46 6.70 12.31
N LEU A 106 15.91 5.66 11.65
CA LEU A 106 15.49 4.44 12.33
C LEU A 106 16.67 3.71 12.97
N ASN A 107 17.82 3.66 12.32
CA ASN A 107 19.05 3.13 12.92
C ASN A 107 19.44 3.92 14.18
N GLY A 108 19.30 5.25 14.18
CA GLY A 108 19.52 6.08 15.37
C GLY A 108 18.51 5.83 16.49
N LEU A 109 17.26 5.50 16.15
CA LEU A 109 16.18 5.26 17.13
C LEU A 109 16.11 3.82 17.64
N LEU A 110 16.50 2.82 16.84
CA LEU A 110 16.21 1.40 17.07
C LEU A 110 17.37 0.46 16.73
N GLY A 111 18.44 0.94 16.08
CA GLY A 111 19.51 0.09 15.56
C GLY A 111 20.34 -0.63 16.63
N ASP A 112 20.27 -0.19 17.89
CA ASP A 112 20.80 -0.92 19.04
C ASP A 112 19.94 -2.14 19.40
N ALA A 113 18.62 -2.07 19.26
CA ALA A 113 17.67 -3.11 19.67
C ALA A 113 17.20 -4.02 18.52
N TYR A 114 17.22 -3.52 17.28
CA TYR A 114 16.70 -4.20 16.09
C TYR A 114 17.76 -4.28 14.99
N ASN A 115 17.73 -5.37 14.24
CA ASN A 115 18.31 -5.43 12.91
C ASN A 115 17.30 -4.86 11.90
N ILE A 116 17.75 -3.97 11.02
CA ILE A 116 16.89 -3.18 10.13
C ILE A 116 17.18 -3.55 8.67
N TYR A 117 16.17 -4.03 7.96
CA TYR A 117 16.27 -4.50 6.57
C TYR A 117 15.34 -3.67 5.68
N PRO A 118 15.85 -2.68 4.95
CA PRO A 118 15.08 -2.00 3.93
C PRO A 118 14.84 -2.94 2.74
N LEU A 119 13.58 -3.06 2.33
CA LEU A 119 13.14 -3.91 1.25
C LEU A 119 12.32 -3.10 0.25
N GLN A 120 12.89 -2.88 -0.93
CA GLN A 120 12.18 -2.26 -2.03
C GLN A 120 11.30 -3.30 -2.71
N VAL A 121 9.99 -3.18 -2.52
CA VAL A 121 8.97 -4.04 -3.14
C VAL A 121 8.39 -3.33 -4.35
N LYS A 122 8.28 -4.03 -5.47
CA LYS A 122 7.55 -3.56 -6.65
C LYS A 122 6.33 -4.44 -6.89
N THR A 123 5.33 -3.89 -7.57
CA THR A 123 4.12 -4.65 -7.92
C THR A 123 4.37 -5.79 -8.92
N ASP A 124 5.36 -5.66 -9.81
CA ASP A 124 5.73 -6.76 -10.71
C ASP A 124 6.25 -7.99 -9.95
N ASP A 125 6.89 -7.80 -8.79
CA ASP A 125 7.38 -8.87 -7.92
C ASP A 125 6.27 -9.78 -7.37
N VAL A 126 5.01 -9.33 -7.40
CA VAL A 126 3.83 -10.10 -6.97
C VAL A 126 2.87 -10.39 -8.12
N GLY A 127 3.33 -10.27 -9.38
CA GLY A 127 2.52 -10.55 -10.58
C GLY A 127 1.71 -9.37 -11.09
N HIS A 128 1.76 -8.23 -10.41
CA HIS A 128 1.04 -7.01 -10.77
C HIS A 128 1.86 -6.10 -11.71
N SER A 129 2.42 -6.70 -12.76
CA SER A 129 3.31 -6.04 -13.74
C SER A 129 2.65 -4.91 -14.53
N GLY A 130 1.33 -4.93 -14.72
CA GLY A 130 0.62 -3.90 -15.48
C GLY A 130 0.39 -2.59 -14.72
N VAL A 131 0.81 -2.48 -13.46
CA VAL A 131 0.79 -1.24 -12.67
C VAL A 131 2.20 -0.92 -12.18
N SER A 132 2.55 0.36 -12.15
CA SER A 132 3.81 0.83 -11.58
C SER A 132 3.58 1.36 -10.18
N ARG A 133 3.83 0.54 -9.15
CA ARG A 133 3.82 0.99 -7.75
C ARG A 133 4.97 0.34 -7.00
N SER A 134 5.98 1.14 -6.67
CA SER A 134 7.04 0.71 -5.76
C SER A 134 6.72 1.17 -4.34
N ARG A 135 7.08 0.35 -3.36
CA ARG A 135 6.96 0.61 -1.93
C ARG A 135 8.23 0.18 -1.21
N LEU A 136 8.66 1.00 -0.28
CA LEU A 136 9.74 0.65 0.63
C LEU A 136 9.09 0.10 1.90
N TYR A 137 9.41 -1.16 2.21
CA TYR A 137 9.09 -1.77 3.48
C TYR A 137 10.39 -1.82 4.29
N ILE A 138 10.32 -1.44 5.56
CA ILE A 138 11.46 -1.53 6.48
C ILE A 138 11.09 -2.62 7.48
N ILE A 139 11.80 -3.74 7.41
CA ILE A 139 11.61 -4.87 8.32
C ILE A 139 12.56 -4.69 9.49
N LEU A 140 12.03 -4.79 10.71
CA LEU A 140 12.79 -4.73 11.94
C LEU A 140 12.63 -6.08 12.64
N ALA A 141 13.74 -6.75 12.89
CA ALA A 141 13.79 -7.97 13.69
C ALA A 141 14.54 -7.67 14.99
N SER A 142 13.93 -7.93 16.14
CA SER A 142 14.57 -7.77 17.44
C SER A 142 15.87 -8.57 17.45
N LYS A 143 16.94 -8.02 18.02
CA LYS A 143 18.21 -8.75 18.18
C LYS A 143 18.13 -9.91 19.16
N GLN A 144 17.01 -10.03 19.88
CA GLN A 144 16.68 -11.20 20.70
C GLN A 144 16.15 -12.36 19.86
N CYS A 145 15.71 -12.10 18.62
CA CYS A 145 15.24 -13.12 17.70
C CYS A 145 16.40 -13.71 16.89
N GLN A 146 16.34 -15.02 16.64
CA GLN A 146 17.26 -15.68 15.72
C GLN A 146 16.76 -15.49 14.28
N GLN A 147 17.60 -14.88 13.44
CA GLN A 147 17.32 -14.75 12.01
C GLN A 147 17.66 -16.06 11.29
N ILE A 148 16.65 -16.72 10.71
CA ILE A 148 16.83 -17.97 9.95
C ILE A 148 17.27 -17.70 8.50
N MET A 149 16.80 -16.59 7.90
CA MET A 149 17.08 -16.22 6.51
C MET A 149 17.16 -14.71 6.34
N ASP A 150 17.94 -14.24 5.37
CA ASP A 150 17.93 -12.84 4.95
C ASP A 150 16.59 -12.45 4.31
N PRO A 151 15.89 -11.40 4.80
CA PRO A 151 14.61 -10.99 4.25
C PRO A 151 14.68 -10.62 2.76
N GLY A 152 15.79 -10.03 2.31
CA GLY A 152 16.00 -9.68 0.91
C GLY A 152 16.15 -10.89 0.01
N GLN A 153 16.88 -11.92 0.46
CA GLN A 153 17.00 -13.20 -0.25
C GLN A 153 15.67 -13.95 -0.30
N LEU A 154 14.97 -14.05 0.84
CA LEU A 154 13.65 -14.68 0.91
C LEU A 154 12.67 -14.00 -0.05
N TYR A 155 12.61 -12.66 0.01
CA TYR A 155 11.77 -11.87 -0.87
C TYR A 155 12.10 -12.10 -2.35
N SER A 156 13.39 -12.05 -2.71
CA SER A 156 13.84 -12.23 -4.09
C SER A 156 13.45 -13.61 -4.63
N SER A 157 13.57 -14.66 -3.80
CA SER A 157 13.17 -16.03 -4.17
C SER A 157 11.66 -16.15 -4.42
N VAL A 158 10.82 -15.57 -3.54
CA VAL A 158 9.37 -15.54 -3.71
C VAL A 158 8.97 -14.70 -4.93
N ALA A 159 9.59 -13.53 -5.09
CA ALA A 159 9.33 -12.61 -6.19
C ALA A 159 9.66 -13.22 -7.55
N GLU A 160 10.80 -13.92 -7.67
CA GLU A 160 11.17 -14.62 -8.89
C GLU A 160 10.14 -15.69 -9.27
N ARG A 161 9.71 -16.49 -8.30
CA ARG A 161 8.68 -17.51 -8.50
C ARG A 161 7.34 -16.91 -8.93
N ASN A 162 6.94 -15.78 -8.34
CA ASN A 162 5.71 -15.09 -8.69
C ASN A 162 5.77 -14.47 -10.08
N ARG A 163 6.86 -13.77 -10.41
CA ARG A 163 7.08 -13.20 -11.76
C ARG A 163 7.02 -14.26 -12.86
N GLY A 164 7.51 -15.46 -12.59
CA GLY A 164 7.44 -16.58 -13.54
C GLY A 164 6.04 -17.16 -13.73
N ARG A 165 5.10 -16.91 -12.82
CA ARG A 165 3.73 -17.46 -12.83
C ARG A 165 2.68 -16.45 -13.23
N PHE A 166 2.85 -15.20 -12.82
CA PHE A 166 1.85 -14.15 -12.94
C PHE A 166 2.48 -12.95 -13.61
N SER A 167 1.83 -12.43 -14.65
CA SER A 167 2.24 -11.20 -15.31
C SER A 167 1.02 -10.52 -15.90
N THR A 168 0.50 -9.56 -15.16
CA THR A 168 -0.61 -8.71 -15.63
C THR A 168 -0.12 -7.61 -16.56
N GLN A 169 -1.03 -7.10 -17.38
CA GLN A 169 -0.89 -5.96 -18.26
C GLN A 169 -1.93 -4.89 -17.89
N PRO A 170 -1.79 -3.62 -18.32
CA PRO A 170 -2.77 -2.58 -18.03
C PRO A 170 -4.22 -2.97 -18.34
N LYS A 171 -4.46 -3.71 -19.44
CA LYS A 171 -5.81 -4.17 -19.80
C LYS A 171 -6.44 -5.13 -18.78
N ASP A 172 -5.62 -5.84 -18.01
CA ASP A 172 -6.10 -6.83 -17.03
C ASP A 172 -6.65 -6.15 -15.76
N TYR A 173 -6.43 -4.83 -15.61
CA TYR A 173 -6.99 -4.01 -14.52
C TYR A 173 -8.29 -3.32 -14.94
N ILE A 174 -8.78 -3.57 -16.15
CA ILE A 174 -10.07 -3.05 -16.60
C ILE A 174 -11.14 -3.91 -15.95
N ILE A 175 -11.80 -3.38 -14.93
CA ILE A 175 -13.00 -3.95 -14.34
C ILE A 175 -14.12 -2.98 -14.64
N ALA A 176 -14.85 -3.25 -15.71
CA ALA A 176 -16.06 -2.52 -16.08
C ALA A 176 -17.26 -3.42 -15.82
N ASP A 177 -17.72 -3.45 -14.59
CA ASP A 177 -18.97 -4.09 -14.19
C ASP A 177 -20.12 -3.06 -14.14
N GLU A 178 -21.33 -3.50 -13.83
CA GLU A 178 -22.47 -2.59 -13.65
C GLU A 178 -22.23 -1.60 -12.49
N PHE A 179 -21.30 -1.87 -11.57
CA PHE A 179 -20.91 -0.98 -10.46
C PHE A 179 -20.01 0.19 -10.90
N GLU A 180 -19.31 0.10 -12.05
CA GLU A 180 -18.66 1.26 -12.68
C GLU A 180 -19.65 2.42 -12.86
N ALA A 181 -20.93 2.10 -13.11
CA ALA A 181 -21.99 3.10 -13.24
C ALA A 181 -22.16 3.93 -11.96
N GLY A 182 -22.10 3.31 -10.77
CA GLY A 182 -22.28 3.98 -9.48
C GLY A 182 -21.20 5.02 -9.18
N GLY A 183 -19.92 4.68 -9.41
CA GLY A 183 -18.79 5.61 -9.19
C GLY A 183 -18.67 6.70 -10.26
N ILE A 184 -19.25 6.50 -11.44
CA ILE A 184 -19.29 7.52 -12.51
C ILE A 184 -20.45 8.51 -12.31
N CYS A 185 -21.48 8.19 -11.51
CA CYS A 185 -22.68 9.01 -11.31
C CYS A 185 -22.40 10.48 -10.94
N ASP A 186 -21.34 10.75 -10.19
CA ASP A 186 -21.02 12.12 -9.75
C ASP A 186 -20.38 12.97 -10.85
N VAL A 187 -19.69 12.35 -11.79
CA VAL A 187 -18.96 13.07 -12.84
C VAL A 187 -19.88 13.90 -13.74
N PRO A 188 -21.01 13.37 -14.25
CA PRO A 188 -22.02 14.14 -14.94
C PRO A 188 -22.51 15.34 -14.13
N GLY A 189 -22.85 15.14 -12.85
CA GLY A 189 -23.35 16.19 -11.95
C GLY A 189 -22.36 17.33 -11.76
N VAL A 190 -21.10 17.01 -11.42
CA VAL A 190 -20.01 17.99 -11.26
C VAL A 190 -19.73 18.76 -12.56
N ARG A 191 -20.04 18.17 -13.73
CA ARG A 191 -19.76 18.76 -15.04
C ARG A 191 -20.95 19.40 -15.72
N GLY A 192 -22.13 19.37 -15.11
CA GLY A 192 -23.38 19.82 -15.74
C GLY A 192 -23.71 19.04 -17.02
N LYS A 193 -23.39 17.74 -17.05
CA LYS A 193 -23.67 16.84 -18.18
C LYS A 193 -24.72 15.81 -17.77
N THR A 194 -25.51 15.35 -18.72
CA THR A 194 -26.47 14.26 -18.50
C THR A 194 -25.78 12.92 -18.71
N PHE A 195 -25.88 12.01 -17.73
CA PHE A 195 -25.41 10.65 -17.89
C PHE A 195 -26.25 9.88 -18.92
N ARG A 196 -25.59 9.10 -19.77
CA ARG A 196 -26.17 8.25 -20.82
C ARG A 196 -25.79 6.80 -20.53
N PRO A 197 -26.63 6.02 -19.81
CA PRO A 197 -26.25 4.69 -19.33
C PRO A 197 -25.99 3.67 -20.47
N ASN A 198 -26.66 3.86 -21.61
CA ASN A 198 -26.53 2.97 -22.77
C ASN A 198 -25.41 3.37 -23.74
N GLU A 199 -24.68 4.46 -23.47
CA GLU A 199 -23.59 4.90 -24.33
C GLU A 199 -22.31 4.14 -23.95
N PRO A 200 -21.74 3.30 -24.84
CA PRO A 200 -20.55 2.52 -24.52
C PRO A 200 -19.32 3.41 -24.29
N SER A 201 -19.28 4.57 -24.94
CA SER A 201 -18.22 5.57 -24.86
C SER A 201 -18.55 6.65 -23.82
N LEU A 202 -17.63 6.89 -22.89
CA LEU A 202 -17.74 7.97 -21.91
C LEU A 202 -17.06 9.26 -22.38
N ALA A 203 -16.66 9.33 -23.66
CA ALA A 203 -15.95 10.50 -24.20
C ALA A 203 -16.80 11.78 -24.11
N TYR A 204 -18.13 11.66 -24.20
CA TYR A 204 -19.05 12.79 -24.05
C TYR A 204 -18.98 13.43 -22.66
N LEU A 205 -18.52 12.71 -21.64
CA LEU A 205 -18.33 13.25 -20.29
C LEU A 205 -17.02 14.01 -20.12
N LEU A 206 -16.01 13.83 -20.99
CA LEU A 206 -14.75 14.58 -20.94
C LEU A 206 -14.99 16.09 -21.10
N ASN A 207 -14.36 16.92 -20.26
CA ASN A 207 -14.40 18.37 -20.45
C ASN A 207 -13.48 18.81 -21.60
N GLN A 208 -13.56 20.07 -22.02
CA GLN A 208 -12.77 20.60 -23.15
C GLN A 208 -11.26 20.33 -22.99
N ARG A 209 -10.71 20.63 -21.81
CA ARG A 209 -9.28 20.40 -21.49
C ARG A 209 -8.89 18.93 -21.65
N GLU A 210 -9.72 18.02 -21.17
CA GLU A 210 -9.48 16.58 -21.27
C GLU A 210 -9.57 16.07 -22.71
N GLN A 211 -10.51 16.58 -23.50
CA GLN A 211 -10.62 16.24 -24.93
C GLN A 211 -9.37 16.67 -25.69
N GLU A 212 -8.89 17.89 -25.44
CA GLU A 212 -7.64 18.40 -26.00
C GLU A 212 -6.43 17.58 -25.55
N ALA A 213 -6.39 17.17 -24.27
CA ALA A 213 -5.33 16.32 -23.75
C ALA A 213 -5.32 14.94 -24.42
N VAL A 214 -6.50 14.31 -24.59
CA VAL A 214 -6.64 13.03 -25.32
C VAL A 214 -6.17 13.18 -26.77
N ALA A 215 -6.58 14.23 -27.48
CA ALA A 215 -6.16 14.46 -28.86
C ALA A 215 -4.63 14.61 -28.99
N LYS A 216 -4.01 15.43 -28.13
CA LYS A 216 -2.55 15.59 -28.10
C LYS A 216 -1.85 14.25 -27.79
N LEU A 217 -2.34 13.49 -26.82
CA LEU A 217 -1.76 12.18 -26.48
C LEU A 217 -1.96 11.15 -27.61
N ASP A 218 -3.10 11.15 -28.31
CA ASP A 218 -3.33 10.32 -29.49
C ASP A 218 -2.31 10.64 -30.60
N ASP A 219 -2.06 11.93 -30.87
CA ASP A 219 -1.09 12.38 -31.87
C ASP A 219 0.34 12.00 -31.47
N MET A 220 0.74 12.26 -30.21
CA MET A 220 2.05 11.87 -29.68
C MET A 220 2.26 10.35 -29.75
N TYR A 221 1.23 9.55 -29.44
CA TYR A 221 1.29 8.10 -29.53
C TYR A 221 1.47 7.64 -30.98
N ARG A 222 0.69 8.18 -31.91
CA ARG A 222 0.77 7.86 -33.34
C ARG A 222 2.11 8.25 -33.94
N GLU A 223 2.63 9.42 -33.60
CA GLU A 223 3.94 9.86 -34.07
C GLU A 223 5.05 8.92 -33.60
N ARG A 224 5.03 8.56 -32.31
CA ARG A 224 6.07 7.76 -31.67
C ARG A 224 6.04 6.28 -32.04
N PHE A 225 4.85 5.67 -32.06
CA PHE A 225 4.70 4.22 -32.22
C PHE A 225 4.14 3.81 -33.58
N ARG A 226 3.71 4.77 -34.42
CA ARG A 226 3.10 4.52 -35.74
C ARG A 226 1.85 3.63 -35.68
N GLU A 227 1.15 3.66 -34.56
CA GLU A 227 -0.06 2.88 -34.28
C GLU A 227 -1.26 3.78 -33.95
N VAL A 228 -2.47 3.24 -34.09
CA VAL A 228 -3.70 3.92 -33.66
C VAL A 228 -3.94 3.61 -32.17
N SER A 229 -4.00 4.64 -31.33
CA SER A 229 -4.19 4.52 -29.88
C SER A 229 -5.39 3.65 -29.48
N ARG A 230 -6.51 3.76 -30.21
CA ARG A 230 -7.73 2.97 -29.98
C ARG A 230 -7.58 1.46 -30.21
N GLN A 231 -6.50 1.02 -30.86
CA GLN A 231 -6.24 -0.40 -31.09
C GLN A 231 -5.40 -1.03 -29.97
N ASN A 232 -4.80 -0.22 -29.09
CA ASN A 232 -3.96 -0.71 -28.00
C ASN A 232 -4.73 -0.73 -26.67
N TRP A 233 -5.19 -1.92 -26.26
CA TRP A 233 -5.88 -2.14 -24.98
C TRP A 233 -4.99 -1.95 -23.74
N ASN A 234 -3.68 -1.95 -23.91
CA ASN A 234 -2.74 -1.68 -22.83
C ASN A 234 -2.35 -0.19 -22.72
N LEU A 235 -2.92 0.67 -23.57
CA LEU A 235 -2.65 2.10 -23.58
C LEU A 235 -3.60 2.84 -22.63
N VAL A 236 -3.02 3.54 -21.66
CA VAL A 236 -3.75 4.27 -20.62
C VAL A 236 -3.10 5.64 -20.48
N TYR A 237 -3.92 6.67 -20.56
CA TYR A 237 -3.53 8.07 -20.39
C TYR A 237 -3.86 8.54 -18.98
N PHE A 238 -3.00 9.32 -18.34
CA PHE A 238 -3.37 10.08 -17.15
C PHE A 238 -3.77 11.50 -17.55
N LEU A 239 -5.07 11.81 -17.50
CA LEU A 239 -5.61 13.11 -17.92
C LEU A 239 -5.41 14.23 -16.89
N GLY A 240 -4.76 13.94 -15.75
CA GLY A 240 -4.39 14.95 -14.76
C GLY A 240 -3.23 15.84 -15.23
N ASP A 241 -2.35 15.34 -16.10
CA ASP A 241 -1.20 16.09 -16.59
C ASP A 241 -1.57 17.02 -17.77
N ASP A 242 -0.72 18.00 -18.07
CA ASP A 242 -0.71 18.72 -19.34
C ASP A 242 0.29 18.05 -20.30
N PRO A 243 -0.16 17.41 -21.40
CA PRO A 243 0.72 16.69 -22.31
C PRO A 243 1.73 17.59 -23.03
N SER A 244 1.56 18.91 -23.01
CA SER A 244 2.57 19.85 -23.51
C SER A 244 3.82 19.93 -22.61
N TRP A 245 3.74 19.50 -21.35
CA TRP A 245 4.85 19.53 -20.39
C TRP A 245 5.23 18.14 -19.90
N THR A 246 4.24 17.32 -19.57
CA THR A 246 4.42 16.00 -18.96
C THR A 246 3.38 15.03 -19.46
N ALA A 247 3.81 13.83 -19.87
CA ALA A 247 2.90 12.76 -20.29
C ALA A 247 3.08 11.53 -19.39
N SER A 248 2.23 11.40 -18.36
CA SER A 248 2.12 10.15 -17.61
C SER A 248 1.14 9.21 -18.31
N TRP A 249 1.65 8.13 -18.88
CA TRP A 249 0.88 7.16 -19.65
C TRP A 249 1.58 5.81 -19.68
N SER A 250 0.84 4.74 -20.01
CA SER A 250 1.40 3.39 -20.09
C SER A 250 2.20 3.10 -21.36
N ALA A 251 2.21 4.02 -22.34
CA ALA A 251 2.81 3.80 -23.66
C ALA A 251 4.29 3.40 -23.61
N VAL A 252 5.06 3.96 -22.67
CA VAL A 252 6.52 3.74 -22.58
C VAL A 252 6.87 2.56 -21.68
N GLY A 253 6.17 2.43 -20.54
CA GLY A 253 6.49 1.41 -19.54
C GLY A 253 5.68 0.12 -19.69
N HIS A 254 4.63 0.12 -20.49
CA HIS A 254 3.57 -0.91 -20.50
C HIS A 254 2.94 -1.12 -19.11
N ARG A 255 2.92 -0.08 -18.28
CA ARG A 255 2.33 -0.09 -16.93
C ARG A 255 1.48 1.15 -16.71
N ILE A 256 0.37 1.00 -16.00
CA ILE A 256 -0.44 2.11 -15.52
C ILE A 256 0.42 2.91 -14.52
N PRO A 257 0.63 4.22 -14.73
CA PRO A 257 1.32 5.06 -13.76
C PRO A 257 0.63 4.99 -12.39
N THR A 258 1.39 5.07 -11.31
CA THR A 258 0.84 4.97 -9.96
C THR A 258 -0.26 6.00 -9.72
N PHE A 259 -1.33 5.60 -9.05
CA PHE A 259 -2.31 6.52 -8.48
C PHE A 259 -1.58 7.55 -7.61
N ARG A 260 -1.49 8.79 -8.08
CA ARG A 260 -0.96 9.92 -7.29
C ARG A 260 -1.99 10.27 -6.22
N THR A 261 -1.63 10.87 -5.09
CA THR A 261 -2.61 11.27 -4.05
C THR A 261 -3.69 12.23 -4.58
N ASN A 262 -3.40 12.95 -5.67
CA ASN A 262 -4.38 13.74 -6.41
C ASN A 262 -5.26 12.90 -7.37
N CYS A 263 -5.20 11.57 -7.34
CA CYS A 263 -5.96 10.66 -8.20
C CYS A 263 -7.46 10.74 -7.98
N GLY A 264 -7.94 11.31 -6.86
CA GLY A 264 -9.34 11.73 -6.73
C GLY A 264 -9.77 12.70 -7.84
N THR A 265 -8.83 13.43 -8.44
CA THR A 265 -9.03 14.26 -9.65
C THR A 265 -8.40 13.67 -10.92
N GLY A 266 -7.41 12.79 -10.74
CA GLY A 266 -6.60 12.24 -11.82
C GLY A 266 -7.30 11.10 -12.53
N LYS A 267 -7.91 11.39 -13.68
CA LYS A 267 -8.65 10.39 -14.47
C LYS A 267 -7.71 9.63 -15.38
N PHE A 268 -7.63 8.32 -15.19
CA PHE A 268 -6.98 7.44 -16.14
C PHE A 268 -7.95 7.15 -17.27
N TRP A 269 -7.54 7.33 -18.52
CA TRP A 269 -8.37 7.18 -19.70
C TRP A 269 -7.82 6.08 -20.60
N LEU A 270 -8.69 5.17 -21.01
CA LEU A 270 -8.40 4.05 -21.89
C LEU A 270 -8.96 4.38 -23.29
N PRO A 271 -8.11 4.71 -24.28
CA PRO A 271 -8.58 5.11 -25.60
C PRO A 271 -9.30 3.98 -26.35
N ALA A 272 -8.89 2.72 -26.15
CA ALA A 272 -9.51 1.58 -26.81
C ALA A 272 -10.99 1.41 -26.42
N ALA A 273 -11.31 1.56 -25.13
CA ALA A 273 -12.67 1.48 -24.62
C ALA A 273 -13.42 2.83 -24.67
N GLN A 274 -12.70 3.94 -24.83
CA GLN A 274 -13.23 5.30 -24.61
C GLN A 274 -13.88 5.42 -23.22
N ARG A 275 -13.18 4.92 -22.19
CA ARG A 275 -13.64 4.89 -20.79
C ARG A 275 -12.56 5.34 -19.82
N TRP A 276 -12.96 5.73 -18.61
CA TRP A 276 -12.00 5.90 -17.52
C TRP A 276 -11.66 4.56 -16.89
N LEU A 277 -10.45 4.41 -16.36
CA LEU A 277 -10.18 3.37 -15.38
C LEU A 277 -10.60 3.92 -14.02
N THR A 278 -11.64 3.33 -13.43
CA THR A 278 -12.03 3.58 -12.06
C THR A 278 -11.36 2.57 -11.14
N GLY A 279 -10.82 3.02 -10.01
CA GLY A 279 -10.38 2.10 -8.97
C GLY A 279 -11.60 1.50 -8.28
N HIS A 280 -11.62 0.18 -8.10
CA HIS A 280 -12.70 -0.54 -7.41
C HIS A 280 -13.03 0.05 -6.01
N GLY A 281 -12.04 0.65 -5.34
CA GLY A 281 -12.17 1.20 -3.99
C GLY A 281 -12.95 2.51 -3.84
N HIS A 282 -13.29 3.22 -4.94
CA HIS A 282 -14.17 4.40 -4.81
C HIS A 282 -15.65 4.02 -4.69
N ALA A 283 -16.09 2.92 -5.31
CA ALA A 283 -17.47 2.44 -5.20
C ALA A 283 -17.79 1.94 -3.77
N LEU A 284 -16.84 1.29 -3.11
CA LEU A 284 -17.02 0.70 -1.78
C LEU A 284 -16.89 1.69 -0.60
N THR A 285 -16.45 2.93 -0.84
CA THR A 285 -16.29 3.93 0.23
C THR A 285 -17.44 4.94 0.30
N THR A 286 -18.25 5.06 -0.77
CA THR A 286 -19.43 5.93 -0.82
C THR A 286 -20.75 5.19 -0.65
N GLU A 287 -20.80 3.90 -0.92
CA GLU A 287 -21.93 3.06 -0.57
C GLU A 287 -21.53 2.26 0.67
N GLY A 288 -22.24 2.50 1.78
CA GLY A 288 -22.14 1.65 2.95
C GLY A 288 -22.22 0.20 2.51
N ALA A 289 -21.32 -0.63 3.04
CA ALA A 289 -21.20 -2.04 2.69
C ALA A 289 -22.61 -2.63 2.47
N PRO A 290 -22.94 -3.17 1.28
CA PRO A 290 -24.19 -3.89 1.13
C PRO A 290 -24.22 -4.94 2.24
N GLU A 291 -25.32 -4.97 3.02
CA GLU A 291 -25.60 -6.11 3.88
C GLU A 291 -25.43 -7.35 2.99
N SER A 292 -24.42 -8.15 3.31
CA SER A 292 -24.09 -9.35 2.56
C SER A 292 -25.33 -10.24 2.55
N SER A 293 -26.05 -10.28 1.42
CA SER A 293 -26.93 -11.38 1.12
C SER A 293 -26.04 -12.58 0.86
N ASP A 294 -25.83 -13.40 1.88
CA ASP A 294 -25.43 -14.82 1.85
C ASP A 294 -24.76 -15.33 0.54
N GLU A 295 -23.64 -14.73 0.14
CA GLU A 295 -22.73 -15.36 -0.82
C GLU A 295 -21.62 -16.06 -0.02
N GLU A 296 -21.61 -17.39 -0.12
CA GLU A 296 -20.65 -18.31 0.50
C GLU A 296 -19.22 -17.87 0.22
N GLU A 297 -18.61 -17.21 1.21
CA GLU A 297 -17.18 -16.95 1.25
C GLU A 297 -16.45 -18.30 1.29
N GLN A 298 -15.78 -18.66 0.19
CA GLN A 298 -14.94 -19.87 0.10
C GLN A 298 -13.77 -19.76 1.09
N ALA A 299 -14.02 -20.15 2.33
CA ALA A 299 -13.03 -20.10 3.40
C ALA A 299 -12.10 -21.30 3.30
N TYR A 300 -10.90 -21.10 2.74
CA TYR A 300 -9.79 -22.02 2.96
C TYR A 300 -9.17 -21.73 4.33
N SER A 301 -8.92 -22.77 5.12
CA SER A 301 -8.11 -22.64 6.34
C SER A 301 -6.75 -23.29 6.13
N LEU A 302 -5.69 -22.52 6.37
CA LEU A 302 -4.31 -22.98 6.32
C LEU A 302 -3.84 -23.19 7.76
N LYS A 303 -3.42 -24.42 8.09
CA LYS A 303 -2.87 -24.76 9.41
C LYS A 303 -1.50 -25.41 9.26
N PHE A 304 -0.58 -25.03 10.12
CA PHE A 304 0.70 -25.73 10.22
C PHE A 304 0.57 -26.83 11.28
N THR A 305 0.96 -28.05 10.91
CA THR A 305 0.92 -29.25 11.76
C THR A 305 2.30 -29.89 11.78
N ASP A 306 2.49 -30.89 12.64
CA ASP A 306 3.75 -31.67 12.70
C ASP A 306 4.08 -32.38 11.37
N ALA A 307 3.08 -32.57 10.49
CA ALA A 307 3.24 -33.15 9.16
C ALA A 307 3.49 -32.09 8.05
N GLY A 308 3.53 -30.80 8.39
CA GLY A 308 3.68 -29.69 7.45
C GLY A 308 2.40 -28.84 7.30
N TRP A 309 2.31 -28.11 6.19
CA TRP A 309 1.17 -27.25 5.87
C TRP A 309 -0.04 -28.08 5.42
N GLU A 310 -1.15 -27.91 6.14
CA GLU A 310 -2.45 -28.48 5.82
C GLU A 310 -3.35 -27.38 5.24
N LEU A 311 -3.85 -27.58 4.02
CA LEU A 311 -4.90 -26.75 3.43
C LEU A 311 -6.22 -27.51 3.56
N LYS A 312 -7.16 -26.96 4.33
CA LYS A 312 -8.53 -27.48 4.42
C LYS A 312 -9.47 -26.65 3.58
N ASP A 313 -10.11 -27.33 2.64
CA ASP A 313 -11.33 -26.88 1.99
C ASP A 313 -12.50 -27.18 2.93
N ASN A 314 -13.10 -26.11 3.51
CA ASN A 314 -14.13 -26.25 4.53
C ASN A 314 -15.47 -26.75 3.99
N GLU A 315 -15.71 -26.66 2.67
CA GLU A 315 -16.94 -27.17 2.04
C GLU A 315 -16.84 -28.66 1.72
N LYS A 316 -15.67 -29.09 1.23
CA LYS A 316 -15.50 -30.46 0.72
C LYS A 316 -15.01 -31.45 1.75
N GLY A 317 -14.69 -30.99 2.97
CA GLY A 317 -14.06 -31.81 4.00
C GLY A 317 -12.72 -32.40 3.54
N MET A 318 -12.10 -31.80 2.53
CA MET A 318 -10.95 -32.36 1.83
C MET A 318 -9.68 -31.69 2.36
N THR A 319 -8.87 -32.48 3.06
CA THR A 319 -7.54 -32.08 3.52
C THR A 319 -6.52 -32.40 2.42
N THR A 320 -5.77 -31.39 1.98
CA THR A 320 -4.57 -31.60 1.16
C THR A 320 -3.32 -31.30 1.98
N LEU A 321 -2.47 -32.32 2.17
CA LEU A 321 -1.15 -32.16 2.74
C LEU A 321 -0.19 -31.65 1.67
N LEU A 322 0.39 -30.48 1.88
CA LEU A 322 1.42 -29.96 0.99
C LEU A 322 2.77 -30.58 1.39
N PRO A 323 3.56 -31.12 0.44
CA PRO A 323 4.81 -31.81 0.78
C PRO A 323 5.80 -30.85 1.44
N GLY A 324 5.96 -30.99 2.76
CA GLY A 324 7.01 -30.35 3.54
C GLY A 324 8.26 -31.23 3.54
N ARG A 325 9.40 -30.68 3.12
CA ARG A 325 10.71 -31.33 3.32
C ARG A 325 11.05 -31.20 4.81
N ALA A 326 10.81 -32.26 5.58
CA ALA A 326 11.15 -32.30 7.00
C ALA A 326 12.67 -32.44 7.17
N THR A 327 13.31 -31.43 7.75
CA THR A 327 14.59 -31.58 8.42
C THR A 327 14.51 -30.90 9.79
N GLY A 328 14.35 -31.71 10.84
CA GLY A 328 14.78 -31.37 12.21
C GLY A 328 13.68 -31.10 13.23
N GLY A 329 13.54 -32.04 14.17
CA GLY A 329 13.33 -31.86 15.62
C GLY A 329 12.13 -31.05 16.11
N ALA A 330 11.10 -31.75 16.61
CA ALA A 330 10.02 -31.17 17.40
C ALA A 330 10.23 -31.50 18.90
N ASP A 331 10.24 -30.47 19.74
CA ASP A 331 9.98 -30.55 21.18
C ASP A 331 8.60 -29.92 21.45
N ASP A 332 7.80 -30.62 22.25
CA ASP A 332 6.37 -30.40 22.54
C ASP A 332 6.05 -29.09 23.26
N TRP A 333 4.97 -28.41 22.83
CA TRP A 333 4.19 -27.48 23.68
C TRP A 333 2.69 -27.65 23.41
N VAL A 334 1.94 -27.99 24.47
CA VAL A 334 0.47 -28.09 24.48
C VAL A 334 -0.10 -26.81 25.10
N LEU A 335 -1.05 -26.15 24.41
CA LEU A 335 -1.88 -25.09 25.00
C LEU A 335 -3.36 -25.24 24.60
N GLY A 336 -4.21 -25.02 25.60
CA GLY A 336 -5.61 -25.40 25.64
C GLY A 336 -6.56 -24.50 24.86
N GLN A 337 -7.71 -25.07 24.52
CA GLN A 337 -8.87 -24.39 23.97
C GLN A 337 -9.64 -23.62 25.05
N GLU A 338 -10.18 -22.44 24.72
CA GLU A 338 -11.52 -22.07 25.20
C GLU A 338 -12.25 -21.01 24.32
N LYS A 339 -13.51 -21.37 24.04
CA LYS A 339 -14.79 -20.63 23.83
C LYS A 339 -14.90 -19.40 22.91
N LYS A 340 -15.83 -19.56 21.96
CA LYS A 340 -16.60 -18.54 21.24
C LYS A 340 -17.68 -17.95 22.14
N ASP A 341 -17.90 -16.65 22.05
CA ASP A 341 -19.19 -16.04 22.37
C ASP A 341 -19.55 -15.01 21.29
N SER A 342 -20.78 -15.12 20.80
CA SER A 342 -21.39 -14.29 19.76
C SER A 342 -22.29 -13.25 20.40
N ARG A 343 -22.27 -12.00 19.90
CA ARG A 343 -23.42 -11.09 19.97
C ARG A 343 -23.26 -9.92 18.99
N GLN A 344 -24.34 -9.73 18.23
CA GLN A 344 -24.62 -8.65 17.29
C GLN A 344 -25.04 -7.37 18.04
N HIS A 345 -24.70 -6.20 17.52
CA HIS A 345 -25.64 -5.18 16.99
C HIS A 345 -24.97 -3.81 16.78
N GLU A 346 -25.22 -3.27 15.58
CA GLU A 346 -25.50 -1.88 15.18
C GLU A 346 -24.58 -0.73 15.61
N LEU A 347 -23.96 -0.08 14.60
CA LEU A 347 -23.20 1.17 14.72
C LEU A 347 -23.80 2.25 13.81
N LEU A 348 -24.05 3.41 14.42
CA LEU A 348 -24.34 4.70 13.81
C LEU A 348 -23.01 5.41 13.48
N CYS A 349 -22.87 5.93 12.26
CA CYS A 349 -21.66 6.59 11.76
C CYS A 349 -21.67 8.12 11.92
N PHE A 350 -20.47 8.69 12.14
CA PHE A 350 -20.07 10.04 11.78
C PHE A 350 -18.75 9.99 10.99
#